data_AF-A0A7W0ZVD6-F1
#
_entry.id   AF-A0A7W0ZVD6-F1
#
_cell.length_a   1.000
_cell.length_b   1.000
_cell.length_c   1.000
_cell.angle_alpha   90.00
_cell.angle_beta   90.00
_cell.angle_gamma   90.00
#
_symmetry.space_group_name_H-M   'P 1'
#
loop_
_entity.id
_entity.type
_entity.pdbx_description
1 polymer ?
#
loop_
_entity_poly.entity_id
_entity_poly.type
_entity_poly.pdbx_seq_one_letter_code
_entity_poly.pdbx_strand_id
1 'polypeptide(L)'
;MKLLVGILKGAVIGAALGYGAHALGQATGFGNPWLTFGLIGAIVGLFVGKPIWSLIRDKNATIWISVLKSAFGFGIGCGLYALVARAIHPVLEVSGYNIFTWSPTLGGAIGALYGGFVELDDAIGDDKSVKKDAAKAPSPSAPKKK
;
A
#
# COMPACT_ATOMS: atom_id res chain seq x y z
N MET A 1 12.24 -6.98 -9.16
CA MET A 1 11.21 -7.98 -8.74
C MET A 1 10.35 -7.50 -7.58
N LYS A 2 10.92 -6.97 -6.47
CA LYS A 2 10.13 -6.47 -5.32
C LYS A 2 8.99 -5.52 -5.72
N LEU A 3 9.28 -4.50 -6.54
CA LEU A 3 8.25 -3.55 -7.04
C LEU A 3 7.05 -4.24 -7.71
N LEU A 4 7.28 -5.20 -8.62
CA LEU A 4 6.22 -5.95 -9.30
C LEU A 4 5.37 -6.75 -8.32
N VAL A 5 6.00 -7.33 -7.29
CA VAL A 5 5.29 -8.05 -6.22
C VAL A 5 4.43 -7.08 -5.39
N GLY A 6 4.95 -5.89 -5.07
CA GLY A 6 4.19 -4.84 -4.37
C GLY A 6 2.98 -4.35 -5.17
N ILE A 7 3.17 -4.11 -6.47
CA ILE A 7 2.09 -3.73 -7.39
C ILE A 7 1.04 -4.84 -7.45
N LEU A 8 1.44 -6.10 -7.66
CA LEU A 8 0.50 -7.21 -7.80
C LEU A 8 -0.27 -7.47 -6.50
N LYS A 9 0.40 -7.51 -5.35
CA LYS A 9 -0.26 -7.68 -4.05
C LYS A 9 -1.22 -6.53 -3.76
N GLY A 10 -0.77 -5.30 -4.00
CA GLY A 10 -1.58 -4.11 -3.86
C GLY A 10 -2.81 -4.15 -4.76
N ALA A 11 -2.66 -4.56 -6.02
CA ALA A 11 -3.75 -4.72 -6.97
C ALA A 11 -4.77 -5.77 -6.50
N VAL A 12 -4.31 -6.93 -6.04
CA VAL A 12 -5.18 -8.02 -5.58
C VAL A 12 -5.94 -7.61 -4.31
N ILE A 13 -5.25 -7.04 -3.32
CA ILE A 13 -5.88 -6.58 -2.08
C ILE A 13 -6.87 -5.45 -2.38
N GLY A 14 -6.44 -4.47 -3.18
CA GLY A 14 -7.28 -3.34 -3.55
C GLY A 14 -8.52 -3.73 -4.34
N ALA A 15 -8.40 -4.67 -5.28
CA ALA A 15 -9.53 -5.18 -6.06
C ALA A 15 -10.48 -6.03 -5.21
N ALA A 16 -9.95 -6.87 -4.32
CA ALA A 16 -10.77 -7.68 -3.41
C ALA A 16 -11.59 -6.80 -2.45
N LEU A 17 -10.96 -5.77 -1.87
CA LEU A 17 -11.65 -4.80 -1.02
C LEU A 17 -12.64 -3.94 -1.82
N GLY A 18 -12.28 -3.54 -3.04
CA GLY A 18 -13.18 -2.83 -3.96
C GLY A 18 -14.40 -3.65 -4.35
N TYR A 19 -14.23 -4.97 -4.55
CA TYR A 19 -15.34 -5.91 -4.76
C TYR A 19 -16.19 -6.09 -3.51
N GLY A 20 -15.57 -6.23 -2.34
CA GLY A 20 -16.29 -6.26 -1.06
C GLY A 20 -17.15 -5.01 -0.86
N ALA A 21 -16.62 -3.82 -1.14
CA ALA A 21 -17.36 -2.57 -1.06
C ALA A 21 -18.48 -2.48 -2.11
N HIS A 22 -18.26 -2.99 -3.32
CA HIS A 22 -19.29 -3.05 -4.35
C HIS A 22 -20.45 -3.97 -3.93
N ALA A 23 -20.14 -5.17 -3.44
CA ALA A 23 -21.13 -6.12 -2.94
C ALA A 23 -21.88 -5.58 -1.70
N LEU A 24 -21.17 -4.90 -0.80
CA LEU A 24 -21.77 -4.26 0.37
C LEU A 24 -22.72 -3.13 -0.03
N GLY A 25 -22.32 -2.30 -1.00
CA GLY A 25 -23.16 -1.23 -1.54
C GLY A 25 -24.45 -1.76 -2.19
N GLN A 26 -24.36 -2.87 -2.93
CA GLN A 26 -25.52 -3.57 -3.50
C GLN A 26 -26.47 -4.11 -2.42
N ALA A 27 -25.92 -4.65 -1.33
CA ALA A 27 -26.71 -5.30 -0.28
C ALA A 27 -27.31 -4.32 0.75
N THR A 28 -26.64 -3.20 1.04
CA THR A 28 -26.99 -2.32 2.17
C THR A 28 -27.29 -0.89 1.77
N GLY A 29 -27.01 -0.49 0.52
CA GLY A 29 -27.07 0.92 0.09
C GLY A 29 -25.97 1.80 0.69
N PHE A 30 -25.08 1.25 1.51
CA PHE A 30 -23.96 1.98 2.10
C PHE A 30 -22.82 2.07 1.08
N GLY A 31 -22.69 3.22 0.42
CA GLY A 31 -21.73 3.43 -0.65
C GLY A 31 -21.00 4.77 -0.56
N ASN A 32 -20.29 5.05 0.54
CA ASN A 32 -19.44 6.23 0.63
C ASN A 32 -18.09 5.97 -0.10
N PRO A 33 -17.85 6.59 -1.26
CA PRO A 33 -16.66 6.31 -2.07
C PRO A 33 -15.37 6.75 -1.35
N TRP A 34 -15.41 7.89 -0.65
CA TRP A 34 -14.26 8.41 0.10
C TRP A 34 -13.80 7.42 1.16
N LEU A 35 -14.76 6.87 1.92
CA LEU A 35 -14.47 5.89 2.96
C LEU A 35 -13.98 4.57 2.36
N THR A 36 -14.56 4.15 1.23
CA THR A 36 -14.18 2.92 0.52
C THR A 36 -12.74 2.99 0.01
N PHE A 37 -12.40 4.02 -0.77
CA PHE A 37 -11.07 4.14 -1.37
C PHE A 37 -10.01 4.56 -0.34
N GLY A 38 -10.38 5.34 0.67
CA GLY A 38 -9.53 5.60 1.83
C GLY A 38 -9.20 4.32 2.60
N LEU A 39 -10.19 3.47 2.90
CA LEU A 39 -9.95 2.18 3.58
C LEU A 39 -9.11 1.23 2.72
N ILE A 40 -9.34 1.18 1.41
CA ILE A 40 -8.50 0.42 0.49
C ILE A 40 -7.04 0.88 0.60
N GLY A 41 -6.79 2.18 0.52
CA GLY A 41 -5.44 2.74 0.68
C GLY A 41 -4.84 2.43 2.05
N ALA A 42 -5.62 2.54 3.13
CA ALA A 42 -5.17 2.24 4.49
C ALA A 42 -4.77 0.76 4.66
N ILE A 43 -5.59 -0.17 4.17
CA ILE A 43 -5.35 -1.61 4.26
C ILE A 43 -4.16 -1.99 3.36
N VAL A 44 -4.08 -1.46 2.14
CA VAL A 44 -2.92 -1.70 1.26
C VAL A 44 -1.63 -1.20 1.91
N GLY A 45 -1.62 -0.03 2.54
CA GLY A 45 -0.44 0.49 3.23
C GLY A 45 0.00 -0.33 4.44
N LEU A 46 -0.95 -1.00 5.08
CA LEU A 46 -0.70 -1.84 6.24
C LEU A 46 -0.18 -3.24 5.84
N PHE A 47 -0.68 -3.80 4.74
CA PHE A 47 -0.42 -5.19 4.34
C PHE A 47 0.58 -5.37 3.20
N VAL A 48 0.84 -4.33 2.38
CA VAL A 48 1.88 -4.36 1.35
C VAL A 48 3.19 -3.84 1.93
N GLY A 49 4.33 -4.41 1.53
CA GLY A 49 5.65 -4.16 2.13
C GLY A 49 6.02 -5.13 3.25
N LYS A 50 6.74 -4.65 4.26
CA LYS A 50 7.10 -5.44 5.43
C LYS A 50 5.85 -5.82 6.23
N PRO A 51 5.60 -7.12 6.46
CA PRO A 51 4.42 -7.55 7.17
C PRO A 51 4.42 -6.98 8.59
N ILE A 52 3.25 -6.55 9.06
CA ILE A 52 3.01 -6.03 10.42
C ILE A 52 3.59 -6.97 11.50
N TRP A 53 3.67 -8.27 11.21
CA TRP A 53 4.27 -9.28 12.08
C TRP A 53 5.77 -9.09 12.32
N SER A 54 6.51 -8.53 11.36
CA SER A 54 7.91 -8.12 11.53
C SER A 54 8.03 -6.92 12.47
N LEU A 55 7.06 -6.01 12.41
CA LEU A 55 6.98 -4.77 13.17
C LEU A 55 6.42 -4.96 14.60
N ILE A 56 5.53 -5.93 14.81
CA ILE A 56 4.92 -6.27 16.12
C ILE A 56 5.94 -6.88 17.09
N ARG A 57 7.06 -7.45 16.61
CA ARG A 57 8.10 -8.00 17.48
C ARG A 57 8.81 -6.94 18.34
N ASP A 58 8.81 -5.67 17.91
CA ASP A 58 9.30 -4.51 18.69
C ASP A 58 8.12 -3.70 19.23
N LYS A 59 7.72 -3.96 20.49
CA LYS A 59 6.35 -3.74 20.98
C LYS A 59 5.86 -2.29 21.19
N ASN A 60 6.73 -1.27 21.31
CA ASN A 60 6.26 0.06 21.79
C ASN A 60 6.35 1.21 20.78
N ALA A 61 7.35 1.26 19.90
CA ALA A 61 7.45 2.35 18.91
C ALA A 61 6.62 2.08 17.64
N THR A 62 6.28 0.82 17.39
CA THR A 62 5.91 0.36 16.04
C THR A 62 4.41 0.38 15.75
N ILE A 63 3.57 0.47 16.78
CA ILE A 63 2.12 0.68 16.62
C ILE A 63 1.86 2.04 15.96
N TRP A 64 2.55 3.08 16.44
CA TRP A 64 2.42 4.44 15.87
C TRP A 64 2.87 4.50 14.41
N ILE A 65 3.92 3.76 14.04
CA ILE A 65 4.39 3.67 12.66
C ILE A 65 3.35 2.97 11.77
N SER A 66 2.71 1.92 12.27
CA SER A 66 1.64 1.22 11.55
C SER A 66 0.40 2.10 11.38
N VAL A 67 0.01 2.84 12.42
CA VAL A 67 -1.09 3.81 12.37
C VAL A 67 -0.76 4.93 11.38
N LEU A 68 0.44 5.49 11.43
CA LEU A 68 0.86 6.55 10.50
C LEU A 68 0.87 6.06 9.05
N LYS A 69 1.34 4.83 8.80
CA LYS A 69 1.34 4.20 7.47
C LYS A 69 -0.09 3.99 6.96
N SER A 70 -1.00 3.53 7.82
CA SER A 70 -2.43 3.41 7.46
C SER A 70 -3.10 4.76 7.21
N ALA A 71 -2.80 5.79 8.01
CA ALA A 71 -3.37 7.13 7.84
C ALA A 71 -2.85 7.79 6.55
N PHE A 72 -1.58 7.58 6.23
CA PHE A 72 -1.00 8.03 4.97
C PHE A 72 -1.61 7.30 3.77
N GLY A 73 -1.78 5.98 3.87
CA GLY A 73 -2.50 5.18 2.88
C GLY A 73 -3.94 5.63 2.69
N PHE A 74 -4.64 5.97 3.77
CA PHE A 74 -5.98 6.55 3.71
C PHE A 74 -5.99 7.88 2.94
N GLY A 75 -5.04 8.78 3.24
CA GLY A 75 -4.87 10.04 2.54
C GLY A 75 -4.61 9.86 1.04
N ILE A 76 -3.73 8.92 0.67
CA ILE A 76 -3.43 8.59 -0.73
C ILE A 76 -4.67 8.00 -1.43
N GLY A 77 -5.39 7.08 -0.79
CA GLY A 77 -6.62 6.50 -1.34
C GLY A 77 -7.69 7.56 -1.61
N CYS A 78 -7.94 8.45 -0.65
CA CYS A 78 -8.84 9.59 -0.81
C CYS A 78 -8.35 10.58 -1.89
N GLY A 79 -7.04 10.86 -1.93
CA GLY A 79 -6.45 11.78 -2.89
C GLY A 79 -6.52 11.29 -4.33
N LEU A 80 -6.22 10.00 -4.57
CA LEU A 80 -6.36 9.36 -5.87
C LEU A 80 -7.83 9.33 -6.31
N TYR A 81 -8.75 9.01 -5.40
CA TYR A 81 -10.17 9.10 -5.69
C TYR A 81 -10.59 10.53 -6.08
N ALA A 82 -10.15 11.54 -5.33
CA ALA A 82 -10.46 12.94 -5.64
C ALA A 82 -9.90 13.37 -7.02
N LEU A 83 -8.70 12.88 -7.37
CA LEU A 83 -8.09 13.15 -8.66
C LEU A 83 -8.87 12.49 -9.80
N VAL A 84 -9.29 11.24 -9.63
CA VAL A 84 -10.15 10.54 -10.61
C VAL A 84 -11.50 11.22 -10.74
N ALA A 85 -12.15 11.55 -9.62
CA ALA A 85 -13.44 12.23 -9.60
C ALA A 85 -13.40 13.64 -10.22
N ARG A 86 -12.25 14.31 -10.18
CA ARG A 86 -12.07 15.68 -10.71
C ARG A 86 -11.52 15.72 -12.13
N ALA A 87 -10.62 14.81 -12.48
CA ALA A 87 -9.84 14.88 -13.72
C ALA A 87 -10.30 13.87 -14.78
N ILE A 88 -10.98 12.78 -14.38
CA ILE A 88 -11.42 11.75 -15.30
C ILE A 88 -12.92 11.89 -15.50
N HIS A 89 -13.32 12.48 -16.62
CA HIS A 89 -14.67 12.32 -17.13
C HIS A 89 -14.80 10.90 -17.67
N PRO A 90 -15.67 10.07 -17.11
CA PRO A 90 -15.55 8.64 -17.27
C PRO A 90 -16.23 8.22 -18.60
N VAL A 91 -15.43 8.04 -19.67
CA VAL A 91 -15.93 7.71 -21.04
C VAL A 91 -15.90 6.19 -21.35
N LEU A 92 -15.10 5.40 -20.61
CA LEU A 92 -14.97 3.96 -20.85
C LEU A 92 -15.89 3.14 -19.95
N GLU A 93 -17.01 2.72 -20.54
CA GLU A 93 -17.95 1.76 -19.95
C GLU A 93 -17.78 0.38 -20.56
N VAL A 94 -17.73 -0.64 -19.70
CA VAL A 94 -17.77 -2.05 -20.10
C VAL A 94 -18.94 -2.70 -19.36
N SER A 95 -19.89 -3.25 -20.12
CA SER A 95 -21.06 -3.93 -19.57
C SER A 95 -21.89 -3.07 -18.59
N GLY A 96 -21.99 -1.75 -18.84
CA GLY A 96 -22.74 -0.81 -17.99
C GLY A 96 -22.01 -0.35 -16.72
N TYR A 97 -20.76 -0.78 -16.52
CA TYR A 97 -19.90 -0.29 -15.46
C TYR A 97 -18.81 0.59 -16.04
N ASN A 98 -18.59 1.74 -15.42
CA ASN A 98 -17.48 2.58 -15.79
C ASN A 98 -16.18 2.09 -15.15
N ILE A 99 -15.19 1.72 -15.97
CA ILE A 99 -13.96 1.10 -15.50
C ILE A 99 -13.19 2.02 -14.54
N PHE A 100 -13.28 3.33 -14.72
CA PHE A 100 -12.54 4.30 -13.92
C PHE A 100 -13.19 4.61 -12.57
N THR A 101 -14.48 4.35 -12.41
CA THR A 101 -15.20 4.62 -11.16
C THR A 101 -15.68 3.35 -10.46
N TRP A 102 -15.67 2.21 -11.14
CA TRP A 102 -16.06 0.93 -10.57
C TRP A 102 -15.10 0.53 -9.44
N SER A 103 -15.67 0.26 -8.26
CA SER A 103 -14.91 0.07 -7.02
C SER A 103 -13.83 -1.02 -7.09
N PRO A 104 -14.02 -2.18 -7.73
CA PRO A 104 -12.98 -3.21 -7.88
C PRO A 104 -11.81 -2.75 -8.75
N THR A 105 -12.06 -2.12 -9.89
CA THR A 105 -11.00 -1.68 -10.81
C THR A 105 -10.25 -0.48 -10.26
N LEU A 106 -10.97 0.52 -9.74
CA LEU A 106 -10.35 1.68 -9.13
C LEU A 106 -9.63 1.30 -7.83
N GLY A 107 -10.23 0.44 -7.01
CA GLY A 107 -9.60 -0.11 -5.81
C GLY A 107 -8.32 -0.88 -6.13
N GLY A 108 -8.35 -1.72 -7.17
CA GLY A 108 -7.17 -2.41 -7.69
C GLY A 108 -6.10 -1.45 -8.20
N ALA A 109 -6.46 -0.40 -8.94
CA ALA A 109 -5.51 0.59 -9.44
C ALA A 109 -4.85 1.40 -8.32
N ILE A 110 -5.63 1.89 -7.34
CA ILE A 110 -5.12 2.58 -6.16
C ILE A 110 -4.20 1.65 -5.37
N GLY A 111 -4.65 0.40 -5.16
CA GLY A 111 -3.87 -0.61 -4.48
C GLY A 111 -2.56 -0.94 -5.19
N ALA A 112 -2.56 -1.03 -6.52
CA ALA A 112 -1.38 -1.27 -7.34
C ALA A 112 -0.36 -0.13 -7.23
N LEU A 113 -0.82 1.11 -7.39
CA LEU A 113 0.01 2.31 -7.31
C LEU A 113 0.64 2.46 -5.92
N TYR A 114 -0.20 2.39 -4.88
CA TYR A 114 0.27 2.57 -3.52
C TYR A 114 1.07 1.37 -3.00
N GLY A 115 0.65 0.15 -3.33
CA GLY A 115 1.39 -1.06 -2.98
C GLY A 115 2.77 -1.13 -3.63
N GLY A 116 2.89 -0.68 -4.89
CA GLY A 116 4.19 -0.50 -5.54
C GLY A 116 5.08 0.53 -4.83
N PHE A 117 4.51 1.66 -4.42
CA PHE A 117 5.21 2.71 -3.67
C PHE A 117 5.71 2.20 -2.31
N VAL A 118 4.85 1.53 -1.55
CA VAL A 118 5.18 1.04 -0.21
C VAL A 118 6.28 -0.02 -0.25
N GLU A 119 6.21 -0.95 -1.19
CA GLU A 119 7.23 -1.98 -1.36
C GLU A 119 8.58 -1.38 -1.84
N LEU A 120 8.53 -0.31 -2.64
CA LEU A 120 9.74 0.43 -3.03
C LEU A 120 10.37 1.16 -1.86
N ASP A 121 9.56 1.85 -1.04
CA ASP A 121 9.99 2.57 0.15
C ASP A 121 10.67 1.62 1.15
N ASP A 122 10.04 0.48 1.42
CA ASP A 122 10.60 -0.54 2.31
C ASP A 122 11.91 -1.13 1.77
N ALA A 123 12.02 -1.36 0.45
CA ALA A 123 13.24 -1.85 -0.18
C ALA A 123 14.42 -0.85 -0.07
N ILE A 124 14.15 0.45 -0.21
CA ILE A 124 15.16 1.51 -0.05
C ILE A 124 15.62 1.61 1.42
N GLY A 125 14.69 1.43 2.36
CA GLY A 125 15.01 1.40 3.79
C GLY A 125 15.97 0.27 4.16
N ASP A 126 15.76 -0.92 3.61
CA ASP A 126 16.62 -2.08 3.83
C ASP A 126 18.05 -1.86 3.33
N ASP A 127 18.23 -1.37 2.09
CA ASP A 127 19.55 -1.13 1.51
C ASP A 127 20.38 -0.11 2.33
N LYS A 128 19.72 0.90 2.91
CA LYS A 128 20.38 1.88 3.79
C LYS A 128 20.80 1.27 5.12
N SER A 129 19.98 0.39 5.71
CA SER A 129 20.32 -0.30 6.96
C SER A 129 21.55 -1.21 6.80
N VAL A 130 21.58 -2.01 5.73
CA VAL A 130 22.70 -2.92 5.43
C VAL A 130 24.01 -2.15 5.22
N LYS A 131 23.98 -1.02 4.50
CA LYS A 131 25.16 -0.16 4.33
C LYS A 131 25.64 0.44 5.64
N LYS A 132 24.73 0.82 6.54
CA LYS A 132 25.06 1.38 7.85
C LYS A 132 25.71 0.34 8.76
N ASP A 133 25.23 -0.90 8.73
CA ASP A 133 25.78 -1.99 9.51
C ASP A 133 27.14 -2.46 8.96
N ALA A 134 27.30 -2.50 7.62
CA ALA A 134 28.58 -2.79 6.98
C ALA A 134 29.65 -1.72 7.27
N ALA A 135 29.26 -0.44 7.35
CA ALA A 135 30.16 0.66 7.73
C ALA A 135 30.55 0.64 9.22
N LYS A 136 29.82 -0.09 10.06
CA LYS A 136 30.04 -0.19 11.51
C LYS A 136 30.79 -1.47 11.91
N ALA A 137 31.00 -2.41 10.98
CA ALA A 137 31.77 -3.61 11.24
C ALA A 137 33.25 -3.25 11.50
N PRO A 138 33.87 -3.73 12.60
CA PRO A 138 35.27 -3.47 12.87
C PRO A 138 36.15 -4.08 11.78
N SER A 139 37.07 -3.28 11.24
CA SER A 139 38.12 -3.73 10.32
C SER A 139 38.81 -4.98 10.87
N PRO A 140 39.05 -6.04 10.07
CA PRO A 140 39.73 -7.23 10.55
C PRO A 140 41.13 -6.84 11.04
N SER A 141 41.31 -6.91 12.36
CA SER A 141 42.58 -6.63 13.01
C SER A 141 43.67 -7.50 12.37
N ALA A 142 44.68 -6.84 11.79
CA ALA A 142 45.82 -7.49 11.14
C ALA A 142 46.43 -8.58 12.04
N PRO A 143 46.85 -9.73 11.47
CA PRO A 143 47.37 -10.83 12.25
C PRO A 143 48.66 -10.39 12.96
N LYS A 144 48.68 -10.48 14.29
CA LYS A 144 49.91 -10.31 15.08
C LYS A 144 50.90 -11.41 14.70
N LYS A 145 51.99 -11.04 14.02
CA LYS A 145 53.16 -11.90 13.85
C LYS A 145 53.73 -12.21 15.25
N LYS A 146 53.82 -13.49 15.59
CA LYS A 146 54.65 -14.00 16.68
C LYS A 146 56.09 -14.10 16.23
#